data_AF-E1JZK0-F1
#
_entry.id   AF-E1JZK0-F1
#
_cell.length_a   1.000
_cell.length_b   1.000
_cell.length_c   1.000
_cell.angle_alpha   90.00
_cell.angle_beta   90.00
_cell.angle_gamma   90.00
#
_symmetry.space_group_name_H-M   'P 1'
#
loop_
_entity.id
_entity.type
_entity.pdbx_description
1 polymer ?
#
loop_
_entity_poly.entity_id
_entity_poly.type
_entity_poly.pdbx_seq_one_letter_code
_entity_poly.pdbx_strand_id
1 'polypeptide(L)'
;MKKISIALAAALVLTLAGLAPAATTKANIVAFYNAYLALVSASDYVPLSRDTPEAYDAKFDAIARDAGFEDAAAALAASEDYADDAEVAALRKAVADKILEQYRPYKE
;
A
#
# COMPACT_ATOMS: atom_id res chain seq x y z
N MET A 1 -22.37 -39.29 36.94
CA MET A 1 -21.57 -39.32 35.70
C MET A 1 -22.40 -38.78 34.55
N LYS A 2 -22.10 -37.59 34.04
CA LYS A 2 -22.58 -37.10 32.75
C LYS A 2 -21.42 -36.33 32.12
N LYS A 3 -20.75 -36.99 31.17
CA LYS A 3 -19.61 -36.47 30.42
C LYS A 3 -20.19 -35.48 29.40
N ILE A 4 -19.91 -34.19 29.57
CA ILE A 4 -20.21 -33.19 28.54
C ILE A 4 -19.09 -33.30 27.52
N SER A 5 -19.46 -33.79 26.33
CA SER A 5 -18.56 -34.11 25.23
C SER A 5 -17.87 -32.85 24.69
N ILE A 6 -16.55 -32.80 24.88
CA ILE A 6 -15.62 -31.89 24.22
C ILE A 6 -15.52 -32.34 22.76
N ALA A 7 -16.43 -31.88 21.90
CA ALA A 7 -16.44 -32.26 20.48
C ALA A 7 -16.86 -31.11 19.55
N LEU A 8 -16.65 -29.86 19.97
CA LEU A 8 -16.99 -28.67 19.18
C LEU A 8 -15.83 -27.66 19.12
N ALA A 9 -14.59 -28.13 19.14
CA ALA A 9 -13.38 -27.29 19.09
C ALA A 9 -12.50 -27.55 17.86
N ALA A 10 -12.96 -28.37 16.90
CA ALA A 10 -12.10 -28.90 15.82
C ALA A 10 -12.55 -28.55 14.39
N ALA A 11 -13.41 -27.54 14.20
CA ALA A 11 -13.94 -27.18 12.86
C ALA A 11 -13.49 -25.81 12.33
N LEU A 12 -12.64 -25.06 13.05
CA LEU A 12 -12.21 -23.71 12.66
C LEU A 12 -10.71 -23.60 12.33
N VAL A 13 -10.05 -24.70 11.96
CA VAL A 13 -8.59 -24.73 11.70
C VAL A 13 -8.27 -25.02 10.22
N LEU A 14 -9.26 -25.10 9.33
CA LEU A 14 -9.08 -25.58 7.95
C LEU A 14 -9.18 -24.53 6.83
N THR A 15 -9.10 -23.23 7.11
CA THR A 15 -9.11 -22.18 6.05
C THR A 15 -7.82 -21.37 5.89
N LEU A 16 -6.73 -21.67 6.62
CA LEU A 16 -5.42 -21.07 6.34
C LEU A 16 -4.51 -21.92 5.44
N ALA A 17 -5.11 -22.81 4.63
CA ALA A 17 -4.39 -23.48 3.56
C ALA A 17 -4.12 -22.49 2.42
N GLY A 18 -2.95 -21.84 2.46
CA GLY A 18 -2.21 -21.47 1.25
C GLY A 18 -2.74 -20.30 0.42
N LEU A 19 -2.87 -19.11 1.02
CA LEU A 19 -2.54 -17.91 0.26
C LEU A 19 -1.02 -17.83 0.23
N ALA A 20 -0.39 -18.53 -0.72
CA ALA A 20 0.93 -18.12 -1.16
C ALA A 20 0.84 -16.61 -1.45
N PRO A 21 1.81 -15.78 -1.02
CA PRO A 21 1.78 -14.37 -1.35
C PRO A 21 1.59 -14.28 -2.87
N ALA A 22 0.54 -13.60 -3.30
CA ALA A 22 0.32 -13.38 -4.72
C ALA A 22 1.63 -12.81 -5.26
N ALA A 23 2.20 -13.46 -6.27
CA ALA A 23 3.47 -13.02 -6.81
C ALA A 23 3.33 -11.55 -7.21
N THR A 24 4.19 -10.68 -6.68
CA THR A 24 4.15 -9.25 -7.01
C THR A 24 4.26 -9.09 -8.52
N THR A 25 3.18 -8.60 -9.15
CA THR A 25 3.19 -8.33 -10.58
C THR A 25 3.49 -6.87 -10.84
N LYS A 26 4.04 -6.58 -12.03
CA LYS A 26 4.14 -5.20 -12.54
C LYS A 26 2.81 -4.45 -12.43
N ALA A 27 1.68 -5.11 -12.70
CA ALA A 27 0.37 -4.48 -12.65
C ALA A 27 0.01 -3.99 -11.24
N ASN A 28 0.39 -4.74 -10.19
CA ASN A 28 0.22 -4.30 -8.79
C ASN A 28 1.04 -3.04 -8.51
N ILE A 29 2.30 -3.00 -8.96
CA ILE A 29 3.19 -1.84 -8.77
C ILE A 29 2.67 -0.61 -9.51
N VAL A 30 2.22 -0.78 -10.76
CA VAL A 30 1.62 0.30 -11.55
C VAL A 30 0.33 0.82 -10.89
N ALA A 31 -0.53 -0.08 -10.39
CA ALA A 31 -1.74 0.31 -9.66
C ALA A 31 -1.41 1.13 -8.40
N PHE A 32 -0.44 0.67 -7.61
CA PHE A 32 0.05 1.37 -6.42
C PHE A 32 0.54 2.78 -6.73
N TYR A 33 1.43 2.94 -7.72
CA TYR A 33 1.98 4.26 -8.03
C TYR A 33 0.96 5.21 -8.66
N ASN A 34 0.00 4.72 -9.45
CA ASN A 34 -1.07 5.57 -9.97
C ASN A 34 -1.96 6.12 -8.84
N ALA A 35 -2.33 5.27 -7.88
CA ALA A 35 -3.10 5.69 -6.73
C ALA A 35 -2.28 6.58 -5.78
N TYR A 36 -0.98 6.32 -5.60
CA TYR A 36 -0.09 7.21 -4.86
C TYR A 36 0.01 8.58 -5.53
N LEU A 37 0.14 8.63 -6.86
CA LEU A 37 0.13 9.88 -7.62
C LEU A 37 -1.16 10.66 -7.40
N ALA A 38 -2.31 9.99 -7.35
CA ALA A 38 -3.60 10.63 -7.04
C ALA A 38 -3.61 11.20 -5.60
N LEU A 39 -3.10 10.47 -4.61
CA LEU A 39 -2.99 10.93 -3.22
C LEU A 39 -2.15 12.21 -3.11
N VAL A 40 -0.96 12.23 -3.73
CA VAL A 40 -0.06 13.41 -3.67
C VAL A 40 -0.53 14.55 -4.59
N SER A 41 -1.42 14.28 -5.54
CA SER A 41 -2.05 15.30 -6.37
C SER A 41 -3.23 15.98 -5.69
N ALA A 42 -3.73 15.43 -4.58
CA ALA A 42 -4.82 16.02 -3.82
C ALA A 42 -4.41 17.38 -3.24
N SER A 43 -5.32 18.36 -3.24
CA SER A 43 -5.04 19.72 -2.76
C SER A 43 -4.73 19.79 -1.27
N ASP A 44 -5.23 18.80 -0.51
CA ASP A 44 -5.03 18.66 0.92
C ASP A 44 -3.81 17.79 1.27
N TYR A 45 -3.01 17.33 0.29
CA TYR A 45 -1.87 16.46 0.53
C TYR A 45 -0.87 17.00 1.56
N VAL A 46 -0.45 18.27 1.45
CA VAL A 46 0.53 18.85 2.38
C VAL A 46 -0.05 18.98 3.79
N PRO A 47 -1.23 19.59 4.02
CA PRO A 47 -1.86 19.59 5.33
C PRO A 47 -2.07 18.17 5.89
N LEU A 48 -2.55 17.23 5.08
CA LEU A 48 -2.78 15.85 5.50
C LEU A 48 -1.49 15.17 5.97
N SER A 49 -0.43 15.24 5.16
CA SER A 49 0.86 14.58 5.45
C SER A 49 1.65 15.25 6.57
N ARG A 50 1.49 16.56 6.77
CA ARG A 50 2.19 17.33 7.82
C ARG A 50 1.44 17.36 9.15
N ASP A 51 0.14 17.64 9.11
CA ASP A 51 -0.65 17.95 10.30
C ASP A 51 -1.34 16.70 10.88
N THR A 52 -1.56 15.67 10.05
CA THR A 52 -2.21 14.41 10.44
C THR A 52 -1.48 13.19 9.82
N PRO A 53 -0.19 12.98 10.15
CA PRO A 53 0.62 11.95 9.52
C PRO A 53 0.03 10.54 9.64
N GLU A 54 -0.67 10.21 10.72
CA GLU A 54 -1.33 8.90 10.87
C GLU A 54 -2.49 8.71 9.90
N ALA A 55 -3.21 9.78 9.56
CA ALA A 55 -4.28 9.76 8.57
C ALA A 55 -3.71 9.67 7.14
N TYR A 56 -2.55 10.26 6.91
CA TYR A 56 -1.79 10.07 5.68
C TYR A 56 -1.33 8.61 5.54
N ASP A 57 -0.68 8.06 6.55
CA ASP A 57 -0.16 6.69 6.56
C ASP A 57 -1.30 5.68 6.31
N ALA A 58 -2.43 5.85 6.99
CA ALA A 58 -3.60 5.00 6.78
C ALA A 58 -4.13 5.02 5.34
N LYS A 59 -4.11 6.19 4.67
CA LYS A 59 -4.49 6.31 3.25
C LYS A 59 -3.44 5.68 2.34
N PHE A 60 -2.16 5.85 2.65
CA PHE A 60 -1.07 5.30 1.87
C PHE A 60 -1.05 3.77 1.94
N ASP A 61 -1.26 3.20 3.12
CA ASP A 61 -1.41 1.75 3.32
C ASP A 61 -2.69 1.20 2.71
N ALA A 62 -3.79 1.98 2.70
CA ALA A 62 -5.00 1.58 1.99
C ALA A 62 -4.75 1.45 0.48
N ILE A 63 -4.04 2.39 -0.13
CA ILE A 63 -3.66 2.33 -1.55
C ILE A 63 -2.82 1.09 -1.85
N ALA A 64 -1.87 0.75 -0.98
CA ALA A 64 -1.05 -0.45 -1.14
C ALA A 64 -1.89 -1.73 -1.04
N ARG A 65 -2.79 -1.81 -0.06
CA ARG A 65 -3.71 -2.94 0.10
C ARG A 65 -4.66 -3.10 -1.09
N ASP A 66 -5.20 -2.00 -1.61
CA ASP A 66 -6.05 -2.01 -2.80
C ASP A 66 -5.29 -2.48 -4.05
N ALA A 67 -3.98 -2.21 -4.11
CA ALA A 67 -3.09 -2.72 -5.14
C ALA A 67 -2.63 -4.17 -4.92
N GLY A 68 -2.96 -4.79 -3.78
CA GLY A 68 -2.66 -6.18 -3.47
C GLY A 68 -1.44 -6.42 -2.57
N PHE A 69 -0.92 -5.38 -1.91
CA PHE A 69 0.19 -5.48 -0.95
C PHE A 69 -0.30 -5.53 0.50
N GLU A 70 0.58 -5.89 1.44
CA GLU A 70 0.26 -5.88 2.87
C GLU A 70 0.11 -4.45 3.40
N ASP A 71 1.08 -3.60 3.06
CA ASP A 71 1.16 -2.19 3.42
C ASP A 71 2.00 -1.42 2.38
N ALA A 72 2.14 -0.11 2.57
CA ALA A 72 2.91 0.71 1.65
C ALA A 72 4.42 0.40 1.67
N ALA A 73 4.97 -0.08 2.80
CA ALA A 73 6.37 -0.47 2.89
C ALA A 73 6.66 -1.70 2.02
N ALA A 74 5.76 -2.70 2.02
CA ALA A 74 5.83 -3.87 1.17
C ALA A 74 5.72 -3.49 -0.31
N ALA A 75 4.81 -2.58 -0.67
CA ALA A 75 4.67 -2.09 -2.03
C ALA A 75 5.94 -1.37 -2.52
N LEU A 76 6.53 -0.51 -1.68
CA LEU A 76 7.78 0.18 -1.99
C LEU A 76 8.95 -0.80 -2.12
N ALA A 77 9.10 -1.75 -1.20
CA ALA A 77 10.15 -2.76 -1.29
C ALA A 77 10.03 -3.61 -2.57
N ALA A 78 8.82 -4.07 -2.89
CA ALA A 78 8.58 -4.89 -4.07
C ALA A 78 8.71 -4.11 -5.39
N SER A 79 8.59 -2.78 -5.34
CA SER A 79 8.80 -1.95 -6.52
C SER A 79 10.26 -1.86 -6.96
N GLU A 80 11.22 -2.18 -6.08
CA GLU A 80 12.65 -2.21 -6.42
C GLU A 80 12.97 -3.27 -7.47
N ASP A 81 12.24 -4.39 -7.50
CA ASP A 81 12.37 -5.43 -8.53
C ASP A 81 12.00 -4.93 -9.94
N TYR A 82 11.32 -3.78 -10.01
CA TYR A 82 10.90 -3.12 -11.25
C TYR A 82 11.56 -1.74 -11.44
N ALA A 83 12.67 -1.45 -10.75
CA ALA A 83 13.33 -0.14 -10.82
C ALA A 83 13.78 0.25 -12.23
N ASP A 84 14.17 -0.74 -13.05
CA ASP A 84 14.61 -0.54 -14.44
C ASP A 84 13.43 -0.57 -15.45
N ASP A 85 12.21 -0.86 -15.01
CA ASP A 85 11.03 -0.81 -15.88
C ASP A 85 10.67 0.67 -16.16
N ALA A 86 10.66 1.03 -17.44
CA ALA A 86 10.48 2.43 -17.87
C ALA A 86 9.15 3.05 -17.40
N GLU A 87 8.07 2.26 -17.32
CA GLU A 87 6.77 2.74 -16.88
C GLU A 87 6.76 2.99 -15.37
N VAL A 88 7.28 2.03 -14.59
CA VAL A 88 7.41 2.18 -13.13
C VAL A 88 8.35 3.35 -12.78
N ALA A 89 9.47 3.50 -13.49
CA ALA A 89 10.40 4.61 -13.32
C ALA A 89 9.73 5.97 -13.63
N ALA A 90 8.93 6.05 -14.70
CA ALA A 90 8.20 7.27 -15.05
C ALA A 90 7.17 7.64 -13.97
N LEU A 91 6.43 6.66 -13.44
CA LEU A 91 5.46 6.88 -12.37
C LEU A 91 6.12 7.30 -11.05
N ARG A 92 7.23 6.65 -10.66
CA ARG A 92 8.06 7.04 -9.51
C ARG A 92 8.49 8.51 -9.62
N LYS A 93 8.99 8.89 -10.80
CA LYS A 93 9.39 10.26 -11.08
C LYS A 93 8.20 11.23 -10.97
N ALA A 94 7.05 10.89 -11.56
CA ALA A 94 5.86 11.74 -11.51
C ALA A 94 5.38 11.99 -10.08
N VAL A 95 5.38 10.95 -9.23
CA VAL A 95 5.07 11.08 -7.80
C VAL A 95 6.06 12.02 -7.11
N ALA A 96 7.37 11.79 -7.28
CA ALA A 96 8.38 12.62 -6.64
C ALA A 96 8.31 14.10 -7.09
N ASP A 97 8.15 14.33 -8.38
CA ASP A 97 7.97 15.67 -8.94
C ASP A 97 6.73 16.35 -8.35
N LYS A 98 5.63 15.60 -8.21
CA LYS A 98 4.38 16.14 -7.67
C LYS A 98 4.50 16.50 -6.19
N ILE A 99 5.13 15.65 -5.39
CA ILE A 99 5.43 15.96 -3.98
C ILE A 99 6.25 17.26 -3.89
N LEU A 100 7.31 17.38 -4.70
CA LEU A 100 8.14 18.59 -4.72
C LEU A 100 7.37 19.84 -5.14
N GLU A 101 6.45 19.73 -6.10
CA GLU A 101 5.56 20.81 -6.51
C GLU A 101 4.65 21.25 -5.37
N GLN A 102 3.99 20.30 -4.70
CA GLN A 102 3.07 20.55 -3.59
C GLN A 102 3.76 21.22 -2.39
N TYR A 103 4.99 20.81 -2.09
CA TYR A 103 5.78 21.39 -0.99
C TYR A 103 6.48 22.70 -1.35
N ARG A 104 6.51 23.12 -2.63
CA ARG A 104 7.19 24.35 -3.06
C ARG A 104 6.75 25.61 -2.30
N PRO A 105 5.45 25.84 -2.02
CA PRO A 105 4.99 27.02 -1.28
C PRO A 105 5.43 27.04 0.20
N TYR A 106 5.91 25.92 0.73
CA TYR A 106 6.27 25.74 2.14
C TYR A 106 7.78 25.71 2.39
N LYS A 107 8.60 25.85 1.34
CA LYS A 107 10.05 25.99 1.47
C LYS A 107 10.36 27.47 1.75
N GLU A 108 10.63 27.78 3.01
CA GLU A 108 11.23 29.06 3.45
C GLU A 108 12.72 29.14 3.08
#